data_AF-A0A6N6LFI4-F1
#
_entry.id   AF-A0A6N6LFI4-F1
#
_cell.length_a   1.000
_cell.length_b   1.000
_cell.length_c   1.000
_cell.angle_alpha   90.00
_cell.angle_beta   90.00
_cell.angle_gamma   90.00
#
_symmetry.space_group_name_H-M   'P 1'
#
loop_
_entity.id
_entity.type
_entity.pdbx_description
1 polymer ?
#
loop_
_entity_poly.entity_id
_entity_poly.type
_entity_poly.pdbx_seq_one_letter_code
_entity_poly.pdbx_strand_id
1 'polypeptide(L)' 'MNAPEKFIASSAHVDEAAIAPLPNSRKVYIEGSRPDIRVPMREISQ' A
#
# COMPACT_ATOMS: atom_id res chain seq x y z
N MET A 1 -8.66 -25.33 28.44
CA MET A 1 -9.40 -24.64 27.35
C MET A 1 -8.39 -24.31 26.26
N ASN A 2 -8.60 -24.83 25.04
CA ASN A 2 -7.69 -24.69 23.90
C ASN A 2 -8.53 -24.55 22.61
N ALA A 3 -9.51 -23.65 22.62
CA ALA A 3 -10.26 -23.34 21.41
C ALA A 3 -9.46 -22.28 20.62
N PRO A 4 -9.16 -22.50 19.32
CA PRO A 4 -8.53 -21.47 18.51
C PRO A 4 -9.44 -20.24 18.49
N GLU A 5 -8.85 -19.05 18.67
CA GLU A 5 -9.60 -17.81 18.57
C GLU A 5 -10.29 -17.72 17.21
N LYS A 6 -11.60 -17.48 17.23
CA LYS A 6 -12.39 -17.39 16.01
C LYS A 6 -11.97 -16.12 15.29
N PHE A 7 -11.39 -16.24 14.10
CA PHE A 7 -11.04 -15.08 13.28
C PHE A 7 -12.30 -14.24 13.00
N ILE A 8 -12.31 -13.01 13.50
CA ILE A 8 -13.38 -12.04 13.24
C ILE A 8 -12.81 -10.99 12.28
N ALA A 9 -13.29 -10.97 11.03
CA ALA A 9 -12.77 -10.08 10.00
C ALA A 9 -12.86 -8.59 10.38
N SER A 10 -13.86 -8.20 11.19
CA SER A 10 -14.02 -6.81 11.64
C SER A 10 -12.99 -6.34 12.67
N SER A 11 -12.28 -7.26 13.33
CA SER A 11 -11.21 -6.95 14.29
C SER A 11 -9.82 -7.35 13.77
N ALA A 12 -9.72 -7.82 12.53
CA ALA A 12 -8.45 -8.15 11.91
C ALA A 12 -7.70 -6.86 11.55
N HIS A 13 -6.55 -6.64 12.18
CA HIS A 13 -5.68 -5.51 11.88
C HIS A 13 -4.40 -6.02 11.18
N VAL A 14 -3.97 -5.29 10.15
CA VAL A 14 -2.69 -5.57 9.48
C VAL A 14 -1.56 -4.91 10.28
N ASP A 15 -0.37 -5.50 10.26
CA ASP A 15 0.81 -4.88 10.88
C ASP A 15 1.04 -3.47 10.29
N GLU A 16 1.18 -2.47 11.16
CA GLU A 16 1.41 -1.08 10.77
C GLU A 16 2.67 -0.94 9.89
N ALA A 17 3.70 -1.74 10.18
CA ALA A 17 4.94 -1.73 9.40
C ALA A 17 4.73 -2.25 7.95
N ALA A 18 3.73 -3.11 7.74
CA ALA A 18 3.42 -3.68 6.42
C ALA A 18 2.67 -2.69 5.50
N ILE A 19 2.02 -1.67 6.08
CA ILE A 19 1.30 -0.62 5.34
C ILE A 19 2.03 0.72 5.31
N ALA A 20 3.17 0.81 6.01
CA ALA A 20 4.01 2.01 6.00
C ALA A 20 4.51 2.31 4.56
N PRO A 21 4.60 3.60 4.18
CA PRO A 21 5.19 3.98 2.90
C PRO A 21 6.64 3.46 2.77
N LEU A 22 7.01 3.04 1.56
CA LEU A 22 8.37 2.61 1.29
C LEU A 22 9.34 3.79 1.51
N PRO A 23 10.44 3.59 2.26
CA PRO A 23 11.42 4.65 2.51
C PRO A 23 11.96 5.24 1.19
N ASN A 24 12.24 6.55 1.21
CA ASN A 24 12.79 7.30 0.09
C ASN A 24 11.99 7.14 -1.21
N SER A 25 10.71 6.82 -1.11
CA SER A 25 9.86 6.51 -2.25
C SER A 25 8.51 7.19 -2.15
N ARG A 26 8.01 7.69 -3.28
CA ARG A 26 6.65 8.24 -3.38
C ARG A 26 5.94 7.78 -4.64
N LYS A 27 4.61 7.66 -4.54
CA LYS A 27 3.74 7.42 -5.69
C LYS A 27 3.64 8.72 -6.48
N VAL A 28 4.01 8.65 -7.75
CA VAL A 28 3.87 9.77 -8.70
C VAL A 28 3.01 9.34 -9.87
N TYR A 29 2.54 10.32 -10.61
CA TYR A 29 1.76 10.10 -11.81
C TYR A 29 2.34 10.92 -12.95
N ILE A 30 2.67 10.25 -14.05
CA ILE A 30 3.14 10.87 -15.28
C ILE A 30 2.04 10.80 -16.34
N GLU A 31 2.04 11.77 -17.26
CA GLU A 31 1.14 11.77 -18.41
C GLU A 31 1.39 10.52 -19.27
N GLY A 32 0.30 9.86 -19.67
CA GLY A 32 0.37 8.70 -20.55
C GLY A 32 0.47 9.08 -22.02
N SER A 33 0.13 8.13 -22.89
CA SER A 33 0.06 8.37 -24.35
C SER A 33 -1.06 9.34 -24.76
N ARG A 34 -1.98 9.65 -23.83
CA ARG A 34 -3.04 10.64 -23.99
C ARG A 34 -3.03 11.58 -22.79
N PRO A 35 -3.43 12.86 -22.96
CA PRO A 35 -3.42 13.85 -21.87
C PRO A 35 -4.34 13.52 -20.69
N ASP A 36 -5.37 12.69 -20.88
CA ASP A 36 -6.29 12.25 -19.84
C ASP A 36 -5.72 11.10 -18.98
N ILE A 37 -4.66 10.44 -19.45
CA ILE A 37 -4.10 9.27 -18.77
C ILE A 37 -3.02 9.72 -17.78
N ARG A 38 -3.15 9.21 -16.54
CA ARG A 38 -2.13 9.34 -15.50
C ARG A 38 -1.59 7.96 -15.14
N VAL A 39 -0.38 7.66 -15.58
CA VAL A 39 0.29 6.38 -15.33
C VAL A 39 0.95 6.41 -13.95
N PRO A 40 0.62 5.47 -13.04
CA PRO A 40 1.22 5.43 -11.72
C PRO A 40 2.66 4.91 -11.81
N MET A 41 3.60 5.66 -11.24
CA MET A 41 5.01 5.29 -11.12
C MET A 41 5.48 5.42 -9.67
N ARG A 42 6.68 4.90 -9.40
CA ARG A 42 7.38 5.07 -8.12
C ARG A 42 8.65 5.87 -8.34
N GLU A 43 8.73 7.04 -7.73
CA GLU A 43 9.94 7.86 -7.68
C GLU A 43 10.77 7.45 -6.45
N ILE A 44 12.10 7.29 -6.61
CA ILE A 44 13.03 6.83 -5.56
C ILE A 44 14.19 7.81 -5.45
N SER A 45 14.50 8.30 -4.24
CA SER A 45 15.68 9.12 -3.94
C SER A 45 16.81 8.29 -3.33
N GLN A 46 18.07 8.56 -3.72
CA GLN A 46 19.28 7.92 -3.18
C GLN A 46 19.86 8.69 -1.99
#